data_AF-A0A7V2ED15-F1
#
_entry.id   AF-A0A7V2ED15-F1
#
_cell.length_a   1.000
_cell.length_b   1.000
_cell.length_c   1.000
_cell.angle_alpha   90.00
_cell.angle_beta   90.00
_cell.angle_gamma   90.00
#
_symmetry.space_group_name_H-M   'P 1'
#
loop_
_entity.id
_entity.type
_entity.pdbx_description
1 polymer ?
#
loop_
_entity_poly.entity_id
_entity_poly.type
_entity_poly.pdbx_seq_one_letter_code
_entity_poly.pdbx_strand_id
1 'polypeptide(L)'
;MNFRVLTPVHISSGQTLTKYEFIIKGSKFQFYSFDEIINYIDSKEIAKFLFDAGLEEFFKHYNLNIKPTYEIPFHSTPKDKVYEFIKLKNSVYIPGSSIKGAIRTAYLYRIIKNDNNLRNEFLNLIRSRNFKNFYRAIEKKIDDIFRRILVSDSELFDPSGCLKVVEIKHKNLSLAVEVLRENFEFEIDIKFKYNNLKNEIDNAISEFSKDLVNYLKSIGIYNNLADLEKNKKLIRLGK
;
A
#
# COMPACT_ATOMS: atom_id res chain seq x y z
N MET A 1 8.12 7.82 15.20
CA MET A 1 8.04 6.35 15.39
C MET A 1 8.57 5.70 14.13
N ASN A 2 9.42 4.69 14.25
CA ASN A 2 10.19 4.18 13.12
C ASN A 2 9.58 2.87 12.64
N PHE A 3 9.39 2.77 11.34
CA PHE A 3 8.78 1.64 10.67
C PHE A 3 9.78 1.05 9.69
N ARG A 4 9.78 -0.29 9.58
CA ARG A 4 10.53 -1.03 8.58
C ARG A 4 9.59 -1.90 7.78
N VAL A 5 9.69 -1.83 6.45
CA VAL A 5 8.91 -2.65 5.54
C VAL A 5 9.48 -4.06 5.53
N LEU A 6 8.70 -5.05 5.99
CA LEU A 6 9.15 -6.46 6.05
C LEU A 6 8.77 -7.25 4.81
N THR A 7 7.68 -6.87 4.16
CA THR A 7 7.17 -7.47 2.92
C THR A 7 6.76 -6.34 1.98
N PRO A 8 6.69 -6.56 0.66
CA PRO A 8 6.18 -5.56 -0.25
C PRO A 8 4.83 -4.99 0.20
N VAL A 9 4.70 -3.66 0.22
CA VAL A 9 3.48 -2.96 0.67
C VAL A 9 2.99 -2.04 -0.44
N HIS A 10 1.74 -2.21 -0.86
CA HIS A 10 1.05 -1.28 -1.75
C HIS A 10 0.10 -0.38 -0.94
N ILE A 11 0.16 0.92 -1.17
CA ILE A 11 -0.87 1.88 -0.75
C ILE A 11 -1.34 2.58 -2.02
N SER A 12 -2.57 2.29 -2.43
CA SER A 12 -3.07 2.70 -3.74
C SER A 12 -3.32 4.21 -3.82
N SER A 13 -2.95 4.81 -4.96
CA SER A 13 -3.44 6.15 -5.33
C SER A 13 -4.88 6.12 -5.87
N GLY A 14 -5.40 4.94 -6.19
CA GLY A 14 -6.64 4.74 -6.96
C GLY A 14 -6.42 4.82 -8.48
N GLN A 15 -5.20 5.10 -8.94
CA GLN A 15 -4.86 5.22 -10.36
C GLN A 15 -4.11 3.99 -10.89
N THR A 16 -4.11 3.85 -12.22
CA THR A 16 -3.34 2.84 -12.93
C THR A 16 -2.53 3.50 -14.02
N LEU A 17 -1.24 3.22 -14.05
CA LEU A 17 -0.35 3.61 -15.12
C LEU A 17 -0.54 2.68 -16.32
N THR A 18 -0.45 3.25 -17.52
CA THR A 18 -0.66 2.55 -18.78
C THR A 18 0.57 2.65 -19.69
N LYS A 19 0.54 1.95 -20.84
CA LYS A 19 1.61 2.02 -21.87
C LYS A 19 1.93 3.43 -22.40
N TYR A 20 1.16 4.44 -22.00
CA TYR A 20 1.37 5.85 -22.35
C TYR A 20 2.23 6.60 -21.33
N GLU A 21 2.48 6.01 -20.17
CA GLU A 21 3.15 6.64 -19.02
C GLU A 21 4.40 5.88 -18.59
N PHE A 22 4.62 4.68 -19.11
CA PHE A 22 5.81 3.90 -18.79
C PHE A 22 6.39 3.11 -19.96
N ILE A 23 7.67 2.81 -19.83
CA ILE A 23 8.41 1.88 -20.70
C ILE A 23 9.08 0.83 -19.80
N ILE A 24 9.03 -0.43 -20.20
CA ILE A 24 9.74 -1.51 -19.51
C ILE A 24 10.99 -1.87 -20.33
N LYS A 25 12.18 -1.63 -19.77
CA LYS A 25 13.46 -1.98 -20.40
C LYS A 25 14.20 -3.00 -19.55
N GLY A 26 14.14 -4.27 -19.95
CA GLY A 26 14.73 -5.37 -19.17
C GLY A 26 14.08 -5.48 -17.78
N SER A 27 14.88 -5.32 -16.73
CA SER A 27 14.45 -5.40 -15.32
C SER A 27 14.10 -4.03 -14.71
N LYS A 28 13.83 -3.02 -15.54
CA LYS A 28 13.56 -1.65 -15.10
C LYS A 28 12.22 -1.16 -15.62
N PHE A 29 11.45 -0.56 -14.73
CA PHE A 29 10.24 0.19 -15.04
C PHE A 29 10.60 1.67 -15.06
N GLN A 30 10.35 2.33 -16.19
CA GLN A 30 10.66 3.74 -16.42
C GLN A 30 9.34 4.51 -16.54
N PHE A 31 9.05 5.37 -15.58
CA PHE A 31 7.87 6.24 -15.61
C PHE A 31 8.21 7.58 -16.24
N TYR A 32 7.27 8.12 -17.03
CA TYR A 32 7.37 9.40 -17.69
C TYR A 32 6.12 10.22 -17.38
N SER A 33 6.31 11.41 -16.80
CA SER A 33 5.21 12.34 -16.55
C SER A 33 4.55 12.74 -17.86
N PHE A 34 3.22 12.65 -17.92
CA PHE A 34 2.46 13.08 -19.09
C PHE A 34 2.65 14.59 -19.37
N ASP A 35 2.89 15.40 -18.34
CA ASP A 35 3.20 16.83 -18.47
C ASP A 35 4.50 17.08 -19.24
N GLU A 36 5.47 16.16 -19.19
CA GLU A 36 6.69 16.25 -19.99
C GLU A 36 6.42 15.83 -21.44
N ILE A 37 5.63 14.76 -21.62
CA ILE A 37 5.29 14.18 -22.92
C ILE A 37 4.45 15.16 -23.76
N ILE A 38 3.50 15.87 -23.16
CA ILE A 38 2.56 16.72 -23.89
C ILE A 38 3.24 17.87 -24.64
N ASN A 39 4.42 18.30 -24.21
CA ASN A 39 5.20 19.34 -24.90
C ASN A 39 5.67 18.91 -26.30
N TYR A 40 5.62 17.61 -26.60
CA TYR A 40 5.97 17.04 -27.90
C TYR A 40 4.74 16.70 -28.76
N ILE A 41 3.54 17.03 -28.29
CA ILE A 41 2.27 16.76 -28.98
C ILE A 41 1.68 18.08 -29.45
N ASP A 42 1.99 18.47 -30.69
CA ASP A 42 1.54 19.73 -31.29
C ASP A 42 0.29 19.60 -32.18
N SER A 43 -0.15 18.38 -32.45
CA SER A 43 -1.20 18.07 -33.42
C SER A 43 -1.97 16.81 -33.05
N LYS A 44 -3.18 16.67 -33.61
CA LYS A 44 -4.06 15.52 -33.35
C LYS A 44 -3.47 14.22 -33.90
N GLU A 45 -2.74 14.31 -35.00
CA GLU A 45 -2.08 13.19 -35.67
C GLU A 45 -0.98 12.59 -34.79
N ILE A 46 -0.14 13.45 -34.18
CA ILE A 46 0.90 13.04 -33.24
C ILE A 46 0.27 12.42 -31.98
N ALA A 47 -0.77 13.04 -31.43
CA ALA A 47 -1.51 12.50 -30.28
C ALA A 47 -2.08 11.11 -30.60
N LYS A 48 -2.70 10.96 -31.78
CA LYS A 48 -3.25 9.69 -32.24
C LYS A 48 -2.17 8.61 -32.35
N PHE A 49 -1.00 8.94 -32.90
CA PHE A 49 0.11 8.00 -32.98
C PHE A 49 0.55 7.50 -31.60
N LEU A 50 0.66 8.38 -30.60
CA LEU A 50 0.96 7.98 -29.21
C LEU A 50 -0.09 7.00 -28.66
N PHE A 51 -1.38 7.29 -28.87
CA PHE A 51 -2.45 6.43 -28.36
C PHE A 51 -2.51 5.06 -29.05
N ASP A 52 -2.24 5.02 -30.37
CA ASP A 52 -2.24 3.79 -31.14
C ASP A 52 -1.00 2.94 -30.80
N ALA A 53 0.19 3.53 -30.87
CA ALA A 53 1.47 2.82 -30.76
C ALA A 53 1.98 2.63 -29.33
N GLY A 54 1.70 3.56 -28.41
CA GLY A 54 2.26 3.59 -27.05
C GLY A 54 3.56 4.42 -26.96
N LEU A 55 4.01 4.64 -25.72
CA LEU A 55 5.08 5.62 -25.43
C LEU A 55 6.44 5.23 -26.00
N GLU A 56 6.79 3.95 -25.96
CA GLU A 56 8.09 3.49 -26.46
C GLU A 56 8.24 3.70 -27.97
N GLU A 57 7.20 3.37 -28.73
CA GLU A 57 7.21 3.54 -30.19
C GLU A 57 7.10 5.01 -30.56
N PHE A 58 6.36 5.80 -29.78
CA PHE A 58 6.31 7.26 -29.90
C PHE A 58 7.71 7.88 -29.82
N PHE A 59 8.51 7.52 -28.82
CA PHE A 59 9.88 8.04 -28.68
C PHE A 59 10.78 7.61 -29.83
N LYS A 60 10.67 6.36 -30.31
CA LYS A 60 11.45 5.87 -31.45
C LYS A 60 11.10 6.61 -32.74
N HIS A 61 9.80 6.75 -33.03
CA HIS A 61 9.32 7.35 -34.28
C HIS A 61 9.73 8.81 -34.43
N TYR A 62 9.61 9.59 -33.35
CA TYR A 62 9.97 11.01 -33.35
C TYR A 62 11.42 11.28 -32.90
N ASN A 63 12.23 10.23 -32.72
CA ASN A 63 13.63 10.30 -32.28
C ASN A 63 13.81 11.16 -31.01
N LEU A 64 12.92 10.97 -30.03
CA LEU A 64 12.89 11.72 -28.77
C LEU A 64 13.76 11.03 -27.72
N ASN A 65 14.61 11.80 -27.04
CA ASN A 65 15.45 11.32 -25.94
C ASN A 65 15.03 11.99 -24.62
N ILE A 66 13.87 11.57 -24.12
CA ILE A 66 13.31 12.06 -22.85
C ILE A 66 13.84 11.18 -21.70
N LYS A 67 14.25 11.80 -20.60
CA LYS A 67 14.65 11.06 -19.39
C LYS A 67 13.41 10.64 -18.62
N PRO A 68 13.39 9.43 -18.01
CA PRO A 68 12.28 9.06 -17.15
C PRO A 68 12.22 9.97 -15.93
N THR A 69 11.00 10.31 -15.51
CA THR A 69 10.75 11.03 -14.26
C THR A 69 11.24 10.23 -13.05
N TYR A 70 11.07 8.90 -13.08
CA TYR A 70 11.77 7.98 -12.18
C TYR A 70 11.95 6.60 -12.80
N GLU A 71 12.89 5.83 -12.27
CA GLU A 71 13.16 4.46 -12.66
C GLU A 71 13.23 3.56 -11.43
N ILE A 72 12.47 2.46 -11.45
CA ILE A 72 12.39 1.51 -10.33
C ILE A 72 12.59 0.06 -10.79
N PRO A 73 13.07 -0.84 -9.91
CA PRO A 73 13.21 -2.26 -10.25
C PRO A 73 11.88 -2.88 -10.66
N PHE A 74 11.91 -3.68 -11.73
CA PHE A 74 10.78 -4.44 -12.25
C PHE A 74 11.09 -5.93 -12.18
N HIS A 75 10.28 -6.65 -11.41
CA HIS A 75 10.40 -8.11 -11.22
C HIS A 75 9.11 -8.82 -11.63
N SER A 76 8.63 -8.55 -12.84
CA SER A 76 7.39 -9.14 -13.37
C SER A 76 7.50 -9.38 -14.89
N THR A 77 6.47 -10.00 -15.44
CA THR A 77 6.22 -10.02 -16.88
C THR A 77 5.59 -8.68 -17.30
N PRO A 78 5.93 -8.12 -18.47
CA PRO A 78 5.30 -6.90 -18.96
C PRO A 78 3.77 -6.98 -18.89
N LYS A 79 3.13 -5.94 -18.38
CA LYS A 79 1.67 -5.79 -18.30
C LYS A 79 1.29 -4.48 -18.96
N ASP A 80 0.06 -4.41 -19.48
CA ASP A 80 -0.50 -3.18 -20.05
C ASP A 80 -0.83 -2.12 -19.00
N LYS A 81 -0.96 -2.55 -17.74
CA LYS A 81 -1.32 -1.69 -16.61
C LYS A 81 -0.48 -1.99 -15.38
N VAL A 82 -0.10 -0.95 -14.67
CA VAL A 82 0.56 -1.02 -13.36
C VAL A 82 -0.25 -0.20 -12.35
N TYR A 83 -0.61 -0.82 -11.23
CA TYR A 83 -1.33 -0.12 -10.15
C TYR A 83 -0.37 0.78 -9.39
N GLU A 84 -0.74 2.05 -9.30
CA GLU A 84 0.15 3.10 -8.86
C GLU A 84 0.16 3.22 -7.33
N PHE A 85 1.35 3.34 -6.74
CA PHE A 85 1.51 3.69 -5.34
C PHE A 85 1.15 5.17 -5.12
N ILE A 86 0.57 5.51 -3.97
CA ILE A 86 0.17 6.89 -3.63
C ILE A 86 1.36 7.86 -3.64
N LYS A 87 1.21 8.97 -4.34
CA LYS A 87 2.24 10.00 -4.49
C LYS A 87 1.66 11.41 -4.33
N LEU A 88 2.53 12.35 -4.03
CA LEU A 88 2.29 13.78 -4.11
C LEU A 88 3.35 14.37 -5.05
N LYS A 89 2.94 14.89 -6.21
CA LYS A 89 3.86 15.43 -7.24
C LYS A 89 4.99 14.45 -7.59
N ASN A 90 4.64 13.20 -7.88
CA ASN A 90 5.58 12.09 -8.15
C ASN A 90 6.50 11.68 -6.99
N SER A 91 6.41 12.32 -5.82
CA SER A 91 7.10 11.86 -4.60
C SER A 91 6.22 10.92 -3.79
N VAL A 92 6.80 9.84 -3.29
CA VAL A 92 6.12 8.83 -2.50
C VAL A 92 5.93 9.34 -1.08
N TYR A 93 4.78 9.03 -0.47
CA TYR A 93 4.59 9.22 0.96
C TYR A 93 3.71 8.11 1.53
N ILE A 94 3.80 7.89 2.84
CA ILE A 94 2.93 6.97 3.57
C ILE A 94 1.88 7.82 4.27
N PRO A 95 0.59 7.71 3.90
CA PRO A 95 -0.46 8.45 4.56
C PRO A 95 -0.61 8.01 6.02
N GLY A 96 -0.74 8.98 6.92
CA GLY A 96 -1.02 8.76 8.33
C GLY A 96 -2.35 8.06 8.53
N SER A 97 -3.31 8.25 7.62
CA SER A 97 -4.58 7.52 7.58
C SER A 97 -4.39 6.02 7.35
N SER A 98 -3.41 5.59 6.54
CA SER A 98 -3.08 4.18 6.30
C SER A 98 -2.50 3.53 7.56
N ILE A 99 -1.54 4.19 8.22
CA ILE A 99 -1.00 3.74 9.51
C ILE A 99 -2.10 3.66 10.57
N LYS A 100 -2.90 4.72 10.68
CA LYS A 100 -3.99 4.81 11.65
C LYS A 100 -5.03 3.72 11.43
N GLY A 101 -5.35 3.39 10.17
CA GLY A 101 -6.24 2.28 9.80
C GLY A 101 -5.69 0.90 10.19
N ALA A 102 -4.38 0.68 10.04
CA ALA A 102 -3.76 -0.58 10.46
C ALA A 102 -3.74 -0.74 11.99
N ILE A 103 -3.42 0.33 12.72
CA ILE A 103 -3.52 0.38 14.18
C ILE A 103 -4.97 0.14 14.64
N ARG A 104 -5.94 0.77 13.97
CA ARG A 104 -7.38 0.58 14.22
C ARG A 104 -7.80 -0.86 14.05
N THR A 105 -7.26 -1.56 13.05
CA THR A 105 -7.56 -2.97 12.81
C THR A 105 -7.07 -3.84 13.96
N ALA A 106 -5.84 -3.64 14.45
CA ALA A 106 -5.31 -4.36 15.60
C ALA A 106 -6.13 -4.10 16.88
N TYR A 107 -6.55 -2.85 17.08
CA TYR A 107 -7.40 -2.47 18.21
C TYR A 107 -8.79 -3.11 18.16
N LEU A 108 -9.46 -3.04 16.99
CA LEU A 108 -10.75 -3.68 16.77
C LEU A 108 -10.68 -5.19 16.98
N TYR A 109 -9.63 -5.83 16.45
CA TYR A 109 -9.35 -7.25 16.64
C TYR A 109 -9.33 -7.62 18.13
N ARG A 110 -8.58 -6.85 18.93
CA ARG A 110 -8.48 -7.09 20.37
C ARG A 110 -9.81 -6.94 21.10
N ILE A 111 -10.60 -5.92 20.78
CA ILE A 111 -11.93 -5.74 21.39
C ILE A 111 -12.84 -6.92 21.08
N ILE A 112 -12.95 -7.30 19.80
CA ILE A 112 -13.80 -8.43 19.38
C ILE A 112 -13.29 -9.74 19.99
N LYS A 113 -11.97 -9.92 20.06
CA LYS A 113 -11.40 -11.11 20.67
C LYS A 113 -11.73 -11.16 22.16
N ASN A 114 -11.54 -10.11 22.93
CA ASN A 114 -11.61 -10.21 24.39
C ASN A 114 -13.03 -10.08 24.97
N ASP A 115 -14.04 -9.82 24.14
CA ASP A 115 -15.44 -9.76 24.53
C ASP A 115 -16.25 -10.86 23.82
N ASN A 116 -16.70 -11.87 24.57
CA ASN A 116 -17.45 -13.01 24.02
C ASN A 116 -18.78 -12.60 23.36
N ASN A 117 -19.45 -11.58 23.89
CA ASN A 117 -20.73 -11.12 23.32
C ASN A 117 -20.48 -10.44 21.97
N LEU A 118 -19.51 -9.51 21.92
CA LEU A 118 -19.11 -8.86 20.67
C LEU A 118 -18.57 -9.86 19.65
N ARG A 119 -17.82 -10.87 20.10
CA ARG A 119 -17.32 -11.95 19.25
C ARG A 119 -18.46 -12.74 18.61
N ASN A 120 -19.44 -13.16 19.41
CA ASN A 120 -20.58 -13.94 18.92
C ASN A 120 -21.45 -13.11 17.97
N GLU A 121 -21.66 -11.83 18.28
CA GLU A 121 -22.34 -10.89 17.41
C GLU A 121 -21.59 -10.75 16.07
N PHE A 122 -20.26 -10.53 16.10
CA PHE A 122 -19.42 -10.48 14.91
C PHE A 122 -19.54 -11.74 14.03
N LEU A 123 -19.48 -12.92 14.64
CA LEU A 123 -19.61 -14.20 13.93
C LEU A 123 -21.00 -14.37 13.30
N ASN A 124 -22.06 -13.95 13.99
CA ASN A 124 -23.42 -14.01 13.45
C ASN A 124 -23.61 -13.06 12.25
N LEU A 125 -22.91 -11.93 12.23
CA LEU A 125 -22.96 -10.99 11.10
C LEU A 125 -22.22 -11.53 9.88
N ILE A 126 -21.06 -12.18 10.09
CA ILE A 126 -20.36 -12.88 9.02
C ILE A 126 -21.27 -13.95 8.40
N ARG A 127 -21.97 -14.74 9.24
CA ARG A 127 -22.91 -15.78 8.78
C ARG A 127 -24.11 -15.21 8.02
N SER A 128 -24.69 -14.11 8.53
CA SER A 128 -25.88 -13.49 7.94
C SER A 128 -25.59 -12.53 6.79
N ARG A 129 -24.31 -12.18 6.54
CA ARG A 129 -23.86 -11.14 5.58
C ARG A 129 -24.49 -9.76 5.82
N ASN A 130 -25.07 -9.51 7.00
CA ASN A 130 -25.74 -8.25 7.32
C ASN A 130 -24.85 -7.39 8.23
N PHE A 131 -23.97 -6.60 7.63
CA PHE A 131 -22.95 -5.86 8.35
C PHE A 131 -23.38 -4.47 8.85
N LYS A 132 -24.55 -3.96 8.43
CA LYS A 132 -24.88 -2.52 8.52
C LYS A 132 -24.98 -1.96 9.95
N ASN A 133 -25.51 -2.72 10.91
CA ASN A 133 -25.83 -2.19 12.24
C ASN A 133 -24.69 -2.34 13.26
N PHE A 134 -23.94 -3.43 13.18
CA PHE A 134 -22.83 -3.72 14.09
C PHE A 134 -21.66 -2.75 13.91
N TYR A 135 -21.28 -2.50 12.66
CA TYR A 135 -20.19 -1.58 12.39
C TYR A 135 -20.54 -0.21 12.94
N ARG A 136 -21.75 0.33 12.76
CA ARG A 136 -22.12 1.67 13.27
C ARG A 136 -21.91 1.86 14.77
N ALA A 137 -22.31 0.89 15.61
CA ALA A 137 -22.20 1.02 17.06
C ALA A 137 -20.74 0.92 17.55
N ILE A 138 -19.99 -0.04 17.01
CA ILE A 138 -18.58 -0.26 17.37
C ILE A 138 -17.68 0.80 16.76
N GLU A 139 -17.94 1.19 15.51
CA GLU A 139 -17.23 2.24 14.78
C GLU A 139 -17.30 3.56 15.52
N LYS A 140 -18.45 3.95 16.06
CA LYS A 140 -18.56 5.16 16.88
C LYS A 140 -17.66 5.12 18.11
N LYS A 141 -17.66 4.01 18.86
CA LYS A 141 -16.81 3.84 20.05
C LYS A 141 -15.33 3.89 19.68
N ILE A 142 -14.94 3.24 18.59
CA ILE A 142 -13.55 3.23 18.12
C ILE A 142 -13.16 4.61 17.56
N ASP A 143 -14.04 5.29 16.85
CA ASP A 143 -13.81 6.64 16.32
C ASP A 143 -13.51 7.64 17.43
N ASP A 144 -14.27 7.62 18.52
CA ASP A 144 -14.04 8.51 19.65
C ASP A 144 -12.68 8.29 20.32
N ILE A 145 -12.18 7.05 20.31
CA ILE A 145 -10.83 6.70 20.78
C ILE A 145 -9.79 7.17 19.76
N PHE A 146 -9.99 6.91 18.48
CA PHE A 146 -9.03 7.23 17.43
C PHE A 146 -8.97 8.73 17.11
N ARG A 147 -9.97 9.53 17.47
CA ARG A 147 -9.89 11.00 17.51
C ARG A 147 -8.84 11.52 18.50
N ARG A 148 -8.45 10.71 19.48
CA ARG A 148 -7.42 11.03 20.49
C ARG A 148 -6.02 10.54 20.11
N ILE A 149 -5.87 10.03 18.88
CA ILE A 149 -4.62 9.56 18.29
C ILE A 149 -4.38 10.39 17.03
N LEU A 150 -3.33 11.19 17.03
CA LEU A 150 -2.89 11.95 15.86
C LEU A 150 -1.75 11.18 15.20
N VAL A 151 -1.85 11.00 13.88
CA VAL A 151 -0.86 10.29 13.07
C VAL A 151 -0.56 11.20 11.89
N SER A 152 0.69 11.62 11.75
CA SER A 152 1.13 12.42 10.60
C SER A 152 1.22 11.55 9.35
N ASP A 153 1.23 12.18 8.19
CA ASP A 153 1.83 11.58 7.01
C ASP A 153 3.36 11.46 7.22
N SER A 154 4.01 10.59 6.46
CA SER A 154 5.48 10.58 6.41
C SER A 154 6.02 11.80 5.68
N GLU A 155 7.35 11.95 5.70
CA GLU A 155 8.03 12.79 4.71
C GLU A 155 7.85 12.24 3.28
N LEU A 156 8.29 13.04 2.31
CA LEU A 156 8.27 12.68 0.89
C LEU A 156 9.56 11.94 0.53
N PHE A 157 9.42 10.87 -0.26
CA PHE A 157 10.52 10.03 -0.70
C PHE A 157 10.62 10.00 -2.23
N ASP A 158 11.86 9.88 -2.72
CA ASP A 158 12.11 9.57 -4.13
C ASP A 158 11.64 8.14 -4.45
N PRO A 159 10.81 7.93 -5.51
CA PRO A 159 10.37 6.59 -5.92
C PRO A 159 11.52 5.60 -6.09
N SER A 160 12.64 6.01 -6.69
CA SER A 160 13.80 5.14 -6.95
C SER A 160 14.45 4.63 -5.65
N GLY A 161 14.32 5.40 -4.57
CA GLY A 161 14.85 5.07 -3.25
C GLY A 161 13.97 4.12 -2.42
N CYS A 162 12.69 3.94 -2.77
CA CYS A 162 11.74 3.23 -1.90
C CYS A 162 10.81 2.23 -2.62
N LEU A 163 10.61 2.35 -3.93
CA LEU A 163 9.67 1.52 -4.67
C LEU A 163 10.35 0.43 -5.50
N LYS A 164 9.54 -0.57 -5.84
CA LYS A 164 9.73 -1.53 -6.93
C LYS A 164 8.37 -1.90 -7.50
N VAL A 165 8.36 -2.58 -8.65
CA VAL A 165 7.15 -3.18 -9.22
C VAL A 165 7.20 -4.70 -9.03
N VAL A 166 6.10 -5.26 -8.51
CA VAL A 166 5.94 -6.71 -8.33
C VAL A 166 4.70 -7.22 -9.04
N GLU A 167 4.72 -8.51 -9.39
CA GLU A 167 3.53 -9.21 -9.87
C GLU A 167 2.76 -9.82 -8.69
N ILE A 168 1.47 -9.51 -8.58
CA ILE A 168 0.55 -10.20 -7.69
C ILE A 168 -0.24 -11.20 -8.53
N LYS A 169 -0.03 -12.49 -8.27
CA LYS A 169 -0.76 -13.60 -8.92
C LYS A 169 -1.80 -14.17 -7.95
N HIS A 170 -3.07 -14.16 -8.37
CA HIS A 170 -4.14 -14.84 -7.65
C HIS A 170 -5.06 -15.56 -8.64
N LYS A 171 -5.02 -16.90 -8.64
CA LYS A 171 -5.72 -17.74 -9.63
C LYS A 171 -5.33 -17.29 -11.06
N ASN A 172 -6.30 -16.91 -11.88
CA ASN A 172 -6.10 -16.45 -13.25
C ASN A 172 -5.84 -14.93 -13.34
N LEU A 173 -5.80 -14.22 -12.21
CA LEU A 173 -5.51 -12.80 -12.16
C LEU A 173 -4.02 -12.58 -11.94
N SER A 174 -3.43 -11.70 -12.76
CA SER A 174 -2.07 -11.21 -12.59
C SER A 174 -2.07 -9.70 -12.72
N LEU A 175 -1.60 -9.01 -11.67
CA LEU A 175 -1.52 -7.56 -11.59
C LEU A 175 -0.07 -7.14 -11.39
N ALA A 176 0.38 -6.11 -12.11
CA ALA A 176 1.62 -5.42 -11.78
C ALA A 176 1.31 -4.25 -10.85
N VAL A 177 2.05 -4.10 -9.76
CA VAL A 177 1.76 -3.14 -8.70
C VAL A 177 3.04 -2.50 -8.20
N GLU A 178 3.05 -1.17 -8.07
CA GLU A 178 4.10 -0.45 -7.36
C GLU A 178 3.99 -0.67 -5.85
N VAL A 179 5.09 -1.01 -5.21
CA VAL A 179 5.15 -1.37 -3.79
C VAL A 179 6.38 -0.76 -3.14
N LEU A 180 6.26 -0.41 -1.86
CA LEU A 180 7.44 -0.18 -1.02
C LEU A 180 8.27 -1.47 -0.99
N ARG A 181 9.57 -1.34 -1.22
CA ARG A 181 10.51 -2.46 -1.15
C ARG A 181 10.79 -2.86 0.29
N GLU A 182 11.15 -4.12 0.48
CA GLU A 182 11.54 -4.66 1.78
C GLU A 182 12.77 -3.91 2.31
N ASN A 183 12.87 -3.83 3.63
CA ASN A 183 13.88 -3.10 4.38
C ASN A 183 13.89 -1.58 4.17
N PHE A 184 12.94 -1.02 3.43
CA PHE A 184 12.72 0.42 3.45
C PHE A 184 12.27 0.85 4.86
N GLU A 185 12.91 1.88 5.38
CA GLU A 185 12.63 2.44 6.70
C GLU A 185 12.11 3.88 6.55
N PHE A 186 11.16 4.24 7.41
CA PHE A 186 10.58 5.57 7.43
C PHE A 186 10.08 5.92 8.83
N GLU A 187 9.94 7.21 9.10
CA GLU A 187 9.41 7.72 10.37
C GLU A 187 8.04 8.37 10.18
N ILE A 188 7.16 8.13 11.16
CA ILE A 188 5.86 8.80 11.29
C ILE A 188 5.66 9.26 12.73
N ASP A 189 5.13 10.47 12.88
CA ASP A 189 4.79 11.02 14.19
C ASP A 189 3.42 10.53 14.64
N ILE A 190 3.41 9.88 15.80
CA ILE A 190 2.19 9.40 16.45
C ILE A 190 2.09 10.02 17.84
N LYS A 191 1.07 10.86 18.03
CA LYS A 191 0.77 11.53 19.30
C LYS A 191 -0.50 10.97 19.90
N PHE A 192 -0.41 10.58 21.17
CA PHE A 192 -1.54 10.10 21.95
C PHE A 192 -1.94 11.16 22.96
N LYS A 193 -3.25 11.39 23.14
CA LYS A 193 -3.73 12.36 24.12
C LYS A 193 -3.29 12.04 25.56
N TYR A 194 -3.17 10.75 25.91
CA TYR A 194 -2.76 10.28 27.23
C TYR A 194 -1.93 8.99 27.14
N ASN A 195 -1.01 8.76 28.08
CA ASN A 195 -0.11 7.59 28.09
C ASN A 195 -0.85 6.24 28.21
N ASN A 196 -1.94 6.17 28.97
CA ASN A 196 -2.72 4.94 29.11
C ASN A 196 -3.28 4.47 27.76
N LEU A 197 -3.69 5.39 26.89
CA LEU A 197 -4.17 5.07 25.54
C LEU A 197 -3.04 4.51 24.67
N LYS A 198 -1.83 5.07 24.76
CA LYS A 198 -0.65 4.53 24.07
C LYS A 198 -0.41 3.07 24.48
N ASN A 199 -0.42 2.79 25.78
CA ASN A 199 -0.20 1.44 26.32
C ASN A 199 -1.29 0.46 25.86
N GLU A 200 -2.55 0.90 25.83
CA GLU A 200 -3.68 0.11 25.34
C GLU A 200 -3.50 -0.29 23.87
N ILE A 201 -3.12 0.67 23.03
CA ILE A 201 -2.86 0.47 21.60
C ILE A 201 -1.63 -0.42 21.37
N ASP A 202 -0.54 -0.20 22.10
CA ASP A 202 0.67 -1.02 22.03
C ASP A 202 0.41 -2.49 22.36
N ASN A 203 -0.42 -2.73 23.38
CA ASN A 203 -0.85 -4.08 23.75
C ASN A 203 -1.74 -4.69 22.65
N ALA A 204 -2.61 -3.90 22.02
CA ALA A 204 -3.44 -4.38 20.91
C ALA A 204 -2.62 -4.79 19.68
N ILE A 205 -1.63 -3.97 19.31
CA ILE A 205 -0.70 -4.29 18.23
C ILE A 205 0.07 -5.58 18.57
N SER A 206 0.60 -5.69 19.78
CA SER A 206 1.42 -6.85 20.18
C SER A 206 0.60 -8.16 20.18
N GLU A 207 -0.64 -8.11 20.68
CA GLU A 207 -1.55 -9.26 20.67
C GLU A 207 -1.91 -9.66 19.23
N PHE A 208 -2.32 -8.70 18.40
CA PHE A 208 -2.61 -8.93 16.98
C PHE A 208 -1.40 -9.52 16.23
N SER A 209 -0.20 -9.01 16.50
CA SER A 209 1.04 -9.48 15.86
C SER A 209 1.30 -10.95 16.16
N LYS A 210 1.21 -11.34 17.43
CA LYS A 210 1.41 -12.72 17.88
C LYS A 210 0.43 -13.67 17.20
N ASP A 211 -0.85 -13.32 17.20
CA ASP A 211 -1.89 -14.17 16.64
C ASP A 211 -1.81 -14.23 15.10
N LEU A 212 -1.45 -13.13 14.45
CA LEU A 212 -1.19 -13.11 13.01
C LEU A 212 -0.06 -14.08 12.65
N VAL A 213 1.09 -13.99 13.32
CA VAL A 213 2.23 -14.90 13.04
C VAL A 213 1.83 -16.36 13.26
N ASN A 214 1.11 -16.66 14.35
CA ASN A 214 0.63 -18.03 14.61
C ASN A 214 -0.33 -18.52 13.52
N TYR A 215 -1.24 -17.66 13.07
CA TYR A 215 -2.13 -17.98 11.96
C TYR A 215 -1.36 -18.23 10.67
N LEU A 216 -0.40 -17.37 10.31
CA LEU A 216 0.41 -17.53 9.11
C LEU A 216 1.26 -18.82 9.14
N LYS A 217 1.73 -19.24 10.32
CA LYS A 217 2.38 -20.55 10.51
C LYS A 217 1.42 -21.70 10.23
N SER A 218 0.20 -21.62 10.78
CA SER A 218 -0.80 -22.68 10.69
C SER A 218 -1.23 -22.99 9.25
N ILE A 219 -1.20 -21.98 8.37
CA ILE A 219 -1.57 -22.14 6.95
C ILE A 219 -0.41 -22.62 6.08
N GLY A 220 0.84 -22.53 6.55
CA GLY A 220 2.01 -23.08 5.85
C GLY A 220 2.38 -22.42 4.51
N ILE A 221 1.83 -21.25 4.19
CA ILE A 221 2.00 -20.61 2.86
C ILE A 221 3.28 -19.76 2.77
N TYR A 222 3.94 -19.48 3.89
CA TYR A 222 5.10 -18.60 3.94
C TYR A 222 6.39 -19.40 4.11
N ASN A 223 7.26 -19.32 3.10
CA ASN A 223 8.55 -20.03 3.07
C ASN A 223 9.52 -19.55 4.16
N ASN A 224 9.35 -18.33 4.67
CA ASN A 224 10.18 -17.79 5.75
C ASN A 224 9.38 -16.77 6.57
N LEU A 225 9.21 -17.04 7.86
CA LEU A 225 8.56 -16.16 8.84
C LEU A 225 9.55 -15.59 9.86
N ALA A 226 10.85 -15.91 9.76
CA ALA A 226 11.84 -15.60 10.78
C ALA A 226 11.92 -14.09 11.07
N ASP A 227 11.78 -13.26 10.04
CA ASP A 227 11.77 -11.80 10.22
C ASP A 227 10.48 -11.31 10.89
N LEU A 228 9.33 -11.95 10.66
CA LEU A 228 8.09 -11.60 11.36
C LEU A 228 8.15 -12.05 12.83
N GLU A 229 8.72 -13.22 13.12
CA GLU A 229 8.85 -13.77 14.47
C GLU A 229 9.75 -12.92 15.39
N LYS A 230 10.81 -12.34 14.83
CA LYS A 230 11.72 -11.47 15.58
C LYS A 230 11.08 -10.16 16.02
N ASN A 231 10.00 -9.73 15.35
CA ASN A 231 9.38 -8.42 15.58
C ASN A 231 8.14 -8.53 16.46
N LYS A 232 8.15 -7.82 17.60
CA LYS A 232 7.07 -7.86 18.60
C LYS A 232 5.85 -7.00 18.25
N LYS A 233 5.99 -6.06 17.31
CA LYS A 233 4.95 -5.13 16.88
C LYS A 233 4.89 -5.09 15.36
N LEU A 234 3.88 -5.73 14.81
CA LEU A 234 3.57 -5.83 13.39
C LEU A 234 2.22 -5.16 13.13
N ILE A 235 2.16 -4.42 12.03
CA ILE A 235 0.91 -3.93 11.45
C ILE A 235 0.85 -4.33 9.99
N ARG A 236 -0.35 -4.51 9.45
CA ARG A 236 -0.54 -4.80 8.02
C ARG A 236 -1.05 -3.55 7.32
N LEU A 237 -0.26 -3.04 6.39
CA LEU A 237 -0.59 -1.91 5.53
C LEU A 237 -1.03 -2.40 4.15
N GLY A 238 -1.88 -1.61 3.51
CA GLY A 238 -2.44 -1.95 2.20
C GLY A 238 -3.58 -2.98 2.28
N LYS A 239 -4.49 -2.91 1.30
CA LYS A 239 -5.49 -3.93 0.99
C LYS A 239 -5.46 -4.20 -0.50
#